data_AF-A0A431HEQ7-F1
#
_entry.id   AF-A0A431HEQ7-F1
#
_cell.length_a   1.000
_cell.length_b   1.000
_cell.length_c   1.000
_cell.angle_alpha   90.00
_cell.angle_beta   90.00
_cell.angle_gamma   90.00
#
_symmetry.space_group_name_H-M   'P 1'
#
loop_
_entity.id
_entity.type
_entity.pdbx_description
1 polymer ?
#
loop_
_entity_poly.entity_id
_entity_poly.type
_entity_poly.pdbx_seq_one_letter_code
_entity_poly.pdbx_strand_id
1 'polypeptide(L)'
;MIRGNREVWARGSAKVVAYDSTKVEASDSAEVWTYDSTEVWARGSAKVWAWESAKVWAYDSAKVKAYDSAKVWAYNSAEVWAYDSAEVWTYDSTEVWARESAKVWAYDSAKVEALNKAKVEAWDSAEVVAYDAAEVAANDDAIVYMMNMPEDWCKFHDIP
;
A
#
# COMPACT_ATOMS: atom_id res chain seq x y z
N MET A 1 10.29 23.97 1.31
CA MET A 1 10.78 24.59 2.57
C MET A 1 11.15 23.46 3.54
N ILE A 2 12.34 23.51 4.17
CA ILE A 2 12.89 22.49 5.10
C ILE A 2 13.34 23.26 6.38
N ARG A 3 13.06 22.80 7.61
CA ARG A 3 13.11 23.56 8.90
C ARG A 3 13.16 22.71 10.20
N GLY A 4 14.18 21.94 10.54
CA GLY A 4 14.19 21.12 11.79
C GLY A 4 15.32 20.11 11.77
N ASN A 5 15.28 19.05 12.58
CA ASN A 5 16.24 17.93 12.47
C ASN A 5 15.80 17.00 11.33
N ARG A 6 16.19 17.30 10.08
CA ARG A 6 15.64 16.66 8.87
C ARG A 6 16.74 16.27 7.88
N GLU A 7 16.55 15.14 7.21
CA GLU A 7 17.42 14.69 6.12
C GLU A 7 16.59 14.62 4.83
N VAL A 8 16.91 15.44 3.85
CA VAL A 8 16.11 15.61 2.62
C VAL A 8 17.00 15.54 1.39
N TRP A 9 16.65 14.66 0.45
CA TRP A 9 17.32 14.53 -0.83
C TRP A 9 16.32 14.59 -1.99
N ALA A 10 16.38 15.63 -2.80
CA ALA A 10 15.51 15.80 -3.98
C ALA A 10 16.36 15.81 -5.25
N ARG A 11 15.92 15.13 -6.32
CA ARG A 11 16.67 15.01 -7.58
C ARG A 11 15.74 15.06 -8.80
N GLY A 12 16.22 15.49 -9.97
CA GLY A 12 15.33 15.75 -11.11
C GLY A 12 14.53 17.04 -10.94
N SER A 13 13.26 17.07 -11.36
CA SER A 13 12.29 18.14 -11.06
C SER A 13 11.49 17.86 -9.78
N ALA A 14 11.94 16.91 -8.97
CA ALA A 14 11.25 16.46 -7.78
C ALA A 14 11.20 17.56 -6.72
N LYS A 15 10.07 17.63 -6.04
CA LYS A 15 9.83 18.63 -5.00
C LYS A 15 9.68 17.91 -3.67
N VAL A 16 10.59 18.23 -2.76
CA VAL A 16 10.50 17.76 -1.38
C VAL A 16 10.10 18.90 -0.46
N VAL A 17 9.19 18.59 0.44
CA VAL A 17 8.92 19.38 1.63
C VAL A 17 8.81 18.43 2.81
N ALA A 18 9.72 18.58 3.76
CA ALA A 18 9.87 17.72 4.94
C ALA A 18 9.68 18.52 6.21
N TYR A 19 8.96 18.02 7.21
CA TYR A 19 8.84 18.68 8.52
C TYR A 19 9.14 17.82 9.76
N ASP A 20 9.54 18.43 10.88
CA ASP A 20 10.01 17.74 12.10
C ASP A 20 11.18 16.75 11.85
N SER A 21 11.33 15.72 12.69
CA SER A 21 12.22 14.58 12.51
C SER A 21 11.76 13.73 11.32
N THR A 22 12.20 14.10 10.12
CA THR A 22 11.77 13.44 8.88
C THR A 22 12.90 13.18 7.92
N LYS A 23 12.77 12.06 7.23
CA LYS A 23 13.65 11.66 6.15
C LYS A 23 12.86 11.55 4.87
N VAL A 24 13.33 12.25 3.85
CA VAL A 24 12.54 12.46 2.65
C VAL A 24 13.38 12.42 1.43
N GLU A 25 12.96 11.63 0.45
CA GLU A 25 13.70 11.58 -0.77
C GLU A 25 12.79 11.43 -1.99
N ALA A 26 12.80 12.46 -2.84
CA ALA A 26 11.96 12.58 -4.03
C ALA A 26 12.83 12.59 -5.29
N SER A 27 12.36 11.97 -6.38
CA SER A 27 13.11 11.94 -7.65
C SER A 27 12.19 11.98 -8.88
N ASP A 28 12.74 12.24 -10.07
CA ASP A 28 11.99 12.51 -11.31
C ASP A 28 11.12 13.77 -11.19
N SER A 29 9.82 13.69 -11.50
CA SER A 29 8.81 14.73 -11.20
C SER A 29 8.06 14.45 -9.90
N ALA A 30 8.59 13.57 -9.06
CA ALA A 30 7.86 13.10 -7.91
C ALA A 30 7.83 14.14 -6.79
N GLU A 31 6.73 14.13 -6.07
CA GLU A 31 6.46 15.12 -5.06
C GLU A 31 6.31 14.39 -3.74
N VAL A 32 7.25 14.65 -2.82
CA VAL A 32 7.24 14.05 -1.50
C VAL A 32 6.89 15.07 -0.43
N TRP A 33 5.96 14.68 0.43
CA TRP A 33 5.62 15.42 1.64
C TRP A 33 5.58 14.53 2.87
N THR A 34 6.19 15.00 3.93
CA THR A 34 6.48 14.20 5.12
C THR A 34 6.39 15.05 6.37
N TYR A 35 6.08 14.43 7.50
CA TYR A 35 5.90 15.13 8.76
C TYR A 35 5.97 14.20 9.98
N ASP A 36 6.80 14.53 10.97
CA ASP A 36 6.79 13.91 12.31
C ASP A 36 7.06 12.40 12.36
N SER A 37 8.33 12.06 12.55
CA SER A 37 8.84 10.68 12.56
C SER A 37 8.46 9.91 11.29
N THR A 38 8.62 10.55 10.13
CA THR A 38 8.21 9.94 8.86
C THR A 38 9.30 9.82 7.84
N GLU A 39 9.13 8.75 7.09
CA GLU A 39 10.00 8.37 6.01
C GLU A 39 9.19 8.22 4.76
N VAL A 40 9.58 8.98 3.74
CA VAL A 40 8.72 9.14 2.58
C VAL A 40 9.57 9.20 1.33
N TRP A 41 9.24 8.36 0.35
CA TRP A 41 9.90 8.40 -0.95
C TRP A 41 8.95 8.39 -2.13
N ALA A 42 9.11 9.38 -3.01
CA ALA A 42 8.30 9.57 -4.21
C ALA A 42 9.18 9.47 -5.42
N ARG A 43 8.69 8.79 -6.45
CA ARG A 43 9.41 8.69 -7.71
C ARG A 43 8.53 8.54 -8.95
N GLY A 44 8.96 9.06 -10.09
CA GLY A 44 8.14 9.13 -11.30
C GLY A 44 7.22 10.36 -11.27
N SER A 45 5.93 10.15 -11.53
CA SER A 45 4.86 11.11 -11.19
C SER A 45 4.28 10.85 -9.80
N ALA A 46 4.91 9.95 -9.04
CA ALA A 46 4.48 9.56 -7.72
C ALA A 46 4.28 10.73 -6.80
N LYS A 47 3.32 10.50 -5.93
CA LYS A 47 3.04 11.45 -4.88
C LYS A 47 2.81 10.71 -3.60
N VAL A 48 3.64 11.03 -2.62
CA VAL A 48 3.81 10.23 -1.42
C VAL A 48 3.62 11.06 -0.21
N TRP A 49 2.99 10.44 0.77
CA TRP A 49 2.60 11.11 1.98
C TRP A 49 2.66 10.24 3.20
N ALA A 50 3.72 10.38 3.98
CA ALA A 50 3.80 9.69 5.27
C ALA A 50 3.98 10.64 6.42
N TRP A 51 3.24 10.32 7.51
CA TRP A 51 2.98 10.96 8.81
C TRP A 51 3.01 10.03 10.03
N GLU A 52 3.44 10.48 11.20
CA GLU A 52 3.22 9.79 12.49
C GLU A 52 3.75 8.36 12.56
N SER A 53 5.06 8.19 12.59
CA SER A 53 5.66 6.87 12.36
C SER A 53 5.20 6.25 11.03
N ALA A 54 4.72 7.05 10.06
CA ALA A 54 4.41 6.52 8.76
C ALA A 54 5.55 6.52 7.79
N LYS A 55 5.39 5.52 6.96
CA LYS A 55 6.27 5.17 5.90
C LYS A 55 5.46 5.02 4.65
N VAL A 56 5.37 6.10 3.92
CA VAL A 56 4.58 6.13 2.71
C VAL A 56 5.50 6.19 1.55
N TRP A 57 5.07 5.47 0.54
CA TRP A 57 5.69 5.44 -0.74
C TRP A 57 4.70 5.73 -1.82
N ALA A 58 5.13 5.91 -3.04
CA ALA A 58 4.27 6.20 -4.17
C ALA A 58 5.19 6.22 -5.34
N TYR A 59 4.70 5.70 -6.45
CA TYR A 59 5.50 5.41 -7.64
C TYR A 59 4.76 5.84 -8.91
N ASP A 60 5.23 5.57 -10.11
CA ASP A 60 4.55 5.85 -11.40
C ASP A 60 3.53 7.03 -11.42
N SER A 61 2.28 6.73 -11.75
CA SER A 61 1.10 7.41 -11.22
C SER A 61 0.62 6.76 -9.92
N ALA A 62 1.37 5.75 -9.45
CA ALA A 62 1.21 5.17 -8.16
C ALA A 62 1.32 6.21 -7.03
N LYS A 63 0.63 5.80 -6.01
CA LYS A 63 0.31 6.47 -4.77
C LYS A 63 0.38 5.27 -3.86
N VAL A 64 1.29 5.19 -2.92
CA VAL A 64 1.60 3.95 -2.18
C VAL A 64 1.74 4.37 -0.70
N LYS A 65 2.65 3.93 0.18
CA LYS A 65 2.82 2.71 1.03
C LYS A 65 2.52 3.14 2.48
N ALA A 66 2.62 2.26 3.48
CA ALA A 66 2.38 2.47 4.90
C ALA A 66 2.41 1.14 5.68
N TYR A 67 2.51 1.25 6.99
CA TYR A 67 3.27 0.40 7.91
C TYR A 67 3.03 0.77 9.37
N ASP A 68 3.11 -0.15 10.32
CA ASP A 68 2.80 0.14 11.74
C ASP A 68 1.36 0.65 11.87
N SER A 69 1.17 1.82 12.47
CA SER A 69 -0.08 2.58 12.40
C SER A 69 -0.17 3.41 11.13
N ALA A 70 0.74 3.19 10.19
CA ALA A 70 0.76 3.94 8.97
C ALA A 70 -0.19 3.36 8.00
N LYS A 71 -0.77 4.31 7.33
CA LYS A 71 -1.94 4.10 6.56
C LYS A 71 -1.58 4.36 5.12
N VAL A 72 -1.77 3.34 4.28
CA VAL A 72 -1.37 3.40 2.88
C VAL A 72 -2.57 3.83 2.11
N TRP A 73 -2.33 4.69 1.15
CA TRP A 73 -3.31 4.94 0.13
C TRP A 73 -2.73 4.88 -1.25
N ALA A 74 -3.49 4.24 -2.13
CA ALA A 74 -3.07 3.95 -3.48
C ALA A 74 -4.23 3.78 -4.43
N TYR A 75 -3.98 4.15 -5.68
CA TYR A 75 -4.99 4.36 -6.73
C TYR A 75 -4.50 4.16 -8.16
N ASN A 76 -5.43 3.93 -9.09
CA ASN A 76 -5.16 3.59 -10.49
C ASN A 76 -4.45 2.23 -10.58
N SER A 77 -3.51 2.11 -11.52
CA SER A 77 -2.36 1.20 -11.40
C SER A 77 -1.41 1.64 -10.29
N ALA A 78 -1.92 2.00 -9.11
CA ALA A 78 -1.08 2.03 -7.94
C ALA A 78 -1.17 0.70 -7.27
N GLU A 79 -0.09 0.38 -6.64
CA GLU A 79 0.06 -0.90 -6.05
C GLU A 79 0.32 -0.62 -4.59
N VAL A 80 -0.43 -1.27 -3.72
CA VAL A 80 -0.64 -0.86 -2.34
C VAL A 80 -0.27 -2.00 -1.45
N TRP A 81 0.49 -1.70 -0.43
CA TRP A 81 1.04 -2.75 0.38
C TRP A 81 0.89 -2.44 1.85
N ALA A 82 0.10 -3.27 2.50
CA ALA A 82 -0.49 -3.13 3.83
C ALA A 82 0.06 -4.14 4.82
N TYR A 83 0.58 -3.69 5.95
CA TYR A 83 1.24 -4.54 6.94
C TYR A 83 0.99 -4.15 8.39
N ASP A 84 1.05 -5.09 9.31
CA ASP A 84 0.84 -4.87 10.75
C ASP A 84 -0.56 -4.34 11.06
N SER A 85 -0.66 -3.23 11.76
CA SER A 85 -1.86 -2.42 11.87
C SER A 85 -1.97 -1.40 10.73
N ALA A 86 -1.23 -1.58 9.62
CA ALA A 86 -1.35 -0.68 8.51
C ALA A 86 -2.72 -0.89 7.91
N GLU A 87 -3.33 0.25 7.76
CA GLU A 87 -4.66 0.32 7.25
C GLU A 87 -4.51 0.85 5.84
N VAL A 88 -5.06 0.11 4.89
CA VAL A 88 -4.73 0.28 3.50
C VAL A 88 -5.98 0.27 2.69
N TRP A 89 -6.07 1.29 1.86
CA TRP A 89 -7.23 1.51 1.05
C TRP A 89 -6.80 1.70 -0.38
N THR A 90 -7.51 1.01 -1.25
CA THR A 90 -7.10 0.77 -2.62
C THR A 90 -8.31 0.77 -3.52
N TYR A 91 -8.13 1.17 -4.78
CA TYR A 91 -9.18 1.45 -5.74
C TYR A 91 -8.75 1.16 -7.18
N ASP A 92 -9.68 1.09 -8.13
CA ASP A 92 -9.38 0.81 -9.55
C ASP A 92 -8.61 -0.51 -9.77
N SER A 93 -7.73 -0.56 -10.76
CA SER A 93 -6.74 -1.61 -10.92
C SER A 93 -5.62 -1.51 -9.89
N THR A 94 -5.95 -1.16 -8.65
CA THR A 94 -4.96 -1.25 -7.57
C THR A 94 -4.81 -2.67 -7.19
N GLU A 95 -3.56 -3.06 -7.15
CA GLU A 95 -3.22 -4.36 -6.65
C GLU A 95 -2.75 -4.15 -5.21
N VAL A 96 -3.35 -4.91 -4.31
CA VAL A 96 -3.21 -4.77 -2.87
C VAL A 96 -2.76 -6.06 -2.30
N TRP A 97 -1.86 -5.96 -1.36
CA TRP A 97 -1.48 -7.12 -0.59
C TRP A 97 -1.61 -6.77 0.88
N ALA A 98 -2.54 -7.48 1.53
CA ALA A 98 -2.96 -7.35 2.92
C ALA A 98 -2.40 -8.51 3.75
N ARG A 99 -1.67 -8.23 4.84
CA ARG A 99 -1.09 -9.28 5.69
C ARG A 99 -1.18 -8.96 7.17
N GLU A 100 -0.94 -9.95 8.02
CA GLU A 100 -0.96 -9.80 9.47
C GLU A 100 -2.29 -9.29 10.01
N SER A 101 -2.32 -8.15 10.69
CA SER A 101 -3.57 -7.49 11.10
C SER A 101 -3.91 -6.34 10.15
N ALA A 102 -3.28 -6.31 8.97
CA ALA A 102 -3.46 -5.22 8.04
C ALA A 102 -4.90 -5.27 7.61
N LYS A 103 -5.48 -4.09 7.66
CA LYS A 103 -6.85 -3.91 7.26
C LYS A 103 -6.78 -3.35 5.87
N VAL A 104 -7.21 -4.15 4.91
CA VAL A 104 -7.37 -3.71 3.55
C VAL A 104 -8.84 -3.54 3.26
N TRP A 105 -9.15 -2.41 2.67
CA TRP A 105 -10.43 -2.21 2.02
C TRP A 105 -10.17 -2.07 0.53
N ALA A 106 -10.81 -2.96 -0.20
CA ALA A 106 -10.64 -3.17 -1.62
C ALA A 106 -11.92 -2.88 -2.38
N TYR A 107 -11.80 -2.22 -3.52
CA TYR A 107 -12.95 -1.73 -4.29
C TYR A 107 -12.71 -1.86 -5.79
N ASP A 108 -13.78 -1.81 -6.59
CA ASP A 108 -13.72 -1.86 -8.06
C ASP A 108 -13.01 -3.11 -8.61
N SER A 109 -12.02 -2.93 -9.49
CA SER A 109 -11.17 -4.00 -9.99
C SER A 109 -9.94 -4.22 -9.10
N ALA A 110 -9.99 -3.78 -7.84
CA ALA A 110 -8.85 -3.90 -6.95
C ALA A 110 -8.64 -5.38 -6.69
N LYS A 111 -7.40 -5.80 -6.89
CA LYS A 111 -7.02 -7.17 -6.67
C LYS A 111 -6.35 -7.23 -5.31
N VAL A 112 -6.94 -7.94 -4.37
CA VAL A 112 -6.40 -8.06 -3.02
C VAL A 112 -5.99 -9.46 -2.71
N GLU A 113 -4.75 -9.62 -2.32
CA GLU A 113 -4.32 -10.86 -1.71
C GLU A 113 -4.34 -10.67 -0.19
N ALA A 114 -5.15 -11.50 0.48
CA ALA A 114 -5.35 -11.47 1.93
C ALA A 114 -4.75 -12.72 2.56
N LEU A 115 -3.96 -12.57 3.62
CA LEU A 115 -3.28 -13.71 4.24
C LEU A 115 -3.17 -13.54 5.77
N ASN A 116 -3.02 -14.65 6.50
CA ASN A 116 -2.93 -14.68 7.97
C ASN A 116 -4.18 -14.16 8.68
N LYS A 117 -4.13 -13.00 9.34
CA LYS A 117 -5.30 -12.38 10.00
C LYS A 117 -5.71 -11.10 9.28
N ALA A 118 -5.24 -10.94 8.04
CA ALA A 118 -5.54 -9.75 7.27
C ALA A 118 -7.04 -9.64 7.16
N LYS A 119 -7.54 -8.46 7.45
CA LYS A 119 -8.95 -8.17 7.35
C LYS A 119 -9.12 -7.48 6.03
N VAL A 120 -9.78 -8.16 5.11
CA VAL A 120 -10.11 -7.60 3.81
C VAL A 120 -11.59 -7.44 3.70
N GLU A 121 -12.02 -6.21 3.48
CA GLU A 121 -13.38 -5.95 3.03
C GLU A 121 -13.32 -5.70 1.53
N ALA A 122 -13.94 -6.60 0.78
CA ALA A 122 -13.99 -6.60 -0.67
C ALA A 122 -15.39 -6.20 -1.14
N TRP A 123 -15.44 -5.43 -2.22
CA TRP A 123 -16.65 -4.82 -2.73
C TRP A 123 -16.64 -4.80 -4.26
N ASP A 124 -17.81 -4.67 -4.88
CA ASP A 124 -17.97 -4.59 -6.34
C ASP A 124 -17.36 -5.78 -7.08
N SER A 125 -16.45 -5.54 -8.03
CA SER A 125 -15.72 -6.57 -8.77
C SER A 125 -14.34 -6.88 -8.16
N ALA A 126 -14.12 -6.51 -6.89
CA ALA A 126 -12.80 -6.64 -6.28
C ALA A 126 -12.48 -8.13 -6.18
N GLU A 127 -11.32 -8.49 -6.69
CA GLU A 127 -10.88 -9.86 -6.69
C GLU A 127 -10.02 -10.07 -5.46
N VAL A 128 -10.53 -10.83 -4.49
CA VAL A 128 -9.78 -11.14 -3.29
C VAL A 128 -9.41 -12.59 -3.25
N VAL A 129 -8.12 -12.87 -3.12
CA VAL A 129 -7.64 -14.22 -2.89
C VAL A 129 -7.21 -14.29 -1.43
N ALA A 130 -7.91 -15.12 -0.67
CA ALA A 130 -7.75 -15.29 0.77
C ALA A 130 -7.09 -16.64 1.07
N TYR A 131 -6.22 -16.65 2.06
CA TYR A 131 -5.52 -17.86 2.50
C TYR A 131 -5.54 -17.96 4.02
N ASP A 132 -5.42 -19.19 4.53
CA ASP A 132 -5.32 -19.50 5.95
C ASP A 132 -6.46 -18.93 6.80
N ALA A 133 -6.17 -18.00 7.70
CA ALA A 133 -7.13 -17.38 8.62
C ALA A 133 -7.56 -15.97 8.18
N ALA A 134 -7.25 -15.57 6.93
CA ALA A 134 -7.56 -14.23 6.46
C ALA A 134 -9.07 -14.03 6.46
N GLU A 135 -9.50 -12.94 7.06
CA GLU A 135 -10.92 -12.64 7.17
C GLU A 135 -11.30 -11.77 5.99
N VAL A 136 -12.05 -12.36 5.06
CA VAL A 136 -12.57 -11.61 3.91
C VAL A 136 -14.08 -11.49 4.02
N ALA A 137 -14.56 -10.26 4.11
CA ALA A 137 -15.96 -9.93 3.91
C ALA A 137 -16.14 -9.56 2.44
N ALA A 138 -16.77 -10.45 1.67
CA ALA A 138 -17.18 -10.18 0.30
C ALA A 138 -18.56 -9.52 0.31
N ASN A 139 -18.76 -8.54 -0.57
CA ASN A 139 -20.04 -7.90 -0.78
C ASN A 139 -20.31 -7.81 -2.28
N ASP A 140 -21.58 -7.82 -2.66
CA ASP A 140 -22.02 -7.74 -4.05
C ASP A 140 -21.40 -8.84 -4.95
N ASP A 141 -20.73 -8.42 -6.03
CA ASP A 141 -20.10 -9.30 -7.03
C ASP A 141 -18.63 -9.62 -6.68
N ALA A 142 -18.16 -9.27 -5.48
CA ALA A 142 -16.75 -9.37 -5.12
C ALA A 142 -16.33 -10.83 -5.13
N ILE A 143 -15.29 -11.12 -5.89
CA ILE A 143 -14.89 -12.51 -6.11
C ILE A 143 -13.88 -12.86 -5.04
N VAL A 144 -14.26 -13.78 -4.14
CA VAL A 144 -13.36 -14.29 -3.11
C VAL A 144 -12.95 -15.72 -3.41
N TYR A 145 -11.66 -15.91 -3.62
CA TYR A 145 -11.05 -17.23 -3.74
C TYR A 145 -10.39 -17.61 -2.41
N MET A 146 -10.96 -18.58 -1.70
CA MET A 146 -10.30 -19.16 -0.53
C MET A 146 -9.48 -20.36 -0.97
N MET A 147 -8.20 -20.40 -0.60
CA MET A 147 -7.29 -21.49 -0.93
C MET A 147 -6.60 -22.04 0.32
N ASN A 148 -6.48 -23.37 0.40
CA ASN A 148 -5.81 -24.06 1.49
C ASN A 148 -4.42 -24.56 1.04
N MET A 149 -3.34 -24.05 1.63
CA MET A 149 -1.98 -24.55 1.39
C MET A 149 -1.79 -25.86 2.16
N PRO A 150 -2.00 -27.02 1.50
CA PRO A 150 -0.89 -27.66 0.79
C PRO A 150 -1.20 -28.14 -0.64
N GLU A 151 -2.45 -28.14 -1.12
CA GLU A 151 -2.79 -28.77 -2.42
C GLU A 151 -2.81 -27.79 -3.61
N ASP A 152 -3.05 -26.51 -3.36
CA ASP A 152 -3.28 -25.52 -4.43
C ASP A 152 -2.04 -24.66 -4.74
N TRP A 153 -1.06 -24.63 -3.84
CA TRP A 153 0.18 -23.84 -4.03
C TRP A 153 1.03 -24.36 -5.19
N CYS A 154 1.22 -25.68 -5.29
CA CYS A 154 1.96 -26.29 -6.41
C CYS A 154 1.24 -26.15 -7.75
N LYS A 155 -0.10 -26.01 -7.77
CA LYS A 155 -0.88 -25.89 -9.02
C LYS A 155 -0.92 -24.48 -9.57
N PHE A 156 -0.86 -23.45 -8.71
CA PHE A 156 -0.97 -22.05 -9.14
C PHE A 156 0.37 -21.47 -9.64
N HIS A 157 1.50 -21.97 -9.14
CA HIS A 157 2.81 -21.38 -9.43
C HIS A 157 3.69 -22.16 -10.41
N ASP A 158 3.26 -23.30 -10.96
CA ASP A 158 4.02 -24.10 -11.95
C ASP A 158 5.51 -24.30 -11.56
N ILE A 159 5.78 -24.46 -10.25
CA ILE A 159 7.11 -24.80 -9.75
C ILE A 159 7.22 -26.33 -9.87
N PRO A 160 8.19 -26.87 -10.63
CA PRO A 160 8.36 -28.32 -10.77
C PRO A 160 8.67 -29.01 -9.44
#